data_AF-A0A1Y2V0Z7-F1
#
_entry.id   AF-A0A1Y2V0Z7-F1
#
_cell.length_a   1.000
_cell.length_b   1.000
_cell.length_c   1.000
_cell.angle_alpha   90.00
_cell.angle_beta   90.00
_cell.angle_gamma   90.00
#
_symmetry.space_group_name_H-M   'P 1'
#
loop_
_entity.id
_entity.type
_entity.pdbx_description
1 polymer ?
#
loop_
_entity_poly.entity_id
_entity_poly.type
_entity_poly.pdbx_seq_one_letter_code
_entity_poly.pdbx_strand_id
1 'polypeptide(L)'
;MPNSVTMSLRCSYCGERDIDRICGDCCVLGENGHYTVTKGYCSIRCQAADWPNHREACKALNLLKRTAMIMFTLFLVAEDQASCLNPTSCYDAEDVFMIREQSQLLEAMQVKYFVHPYPRHKFATRRRDWMLGTSDQIARDLMDQIYPLKVWLWNDLLCESVEEVSILVKNTYHPIVRSKSNGRRQSTALRPHKLFRVTLKTGDKYAVDITGGRFGWDEWVVR
;
A
#
# COMPACT_ATOMS: atom_id res chain seq x y z
N MET A 1 4.65 20.25 -2.31
CA MET A 1 5.87 19.43 -2.12
C MET A 1 6.06 19.14 -0.64
N PRO A 2 6.39 17.89 -0.30
CA PRO A 2 7.71 17.66 0.25
C PRO A 2 8.50 16.69 -0.64
N ASN A 3 9.54 17.24 -1.29
CA ASN A 3 10.60 16.48 -1.94
C ASN A 3 11.58 15.91 -0.89
N SER A 4 11.09 15.31 0.18
CA SER A 4 11.97 14.58 1.09
C SER A 4 12.17 13.19 0.52
N VAL A 5 13.15 13.10 -0.36
CA VAL A 5 13.76 11.85 -0.76
C VAL A 5 14.19 11.14 0.53
N THR A 6 13.57 10.00 0.88
CA THR A 6 14.04 9.14 1.98
C THR A 6 15.33 8.39 1.61
N MET A 7 15.87 8.61 0.40
CA MET A 7 17.12 8.04 -0.05
C MET A 7 18.31 8.59 0.74
N SER A 8 19.17 7.67 1.19
CA SER A 8 20.54 8.00 1.50
C SER A 8 21.19 8.58 0.24
N LEU A 9 21.62 9.84 0.28
CA LEU A 9 22.46 10.48 -0.75
C LEU A 9 23.92 10.03 -0.63
N ARG A 10 24.18 8.82 -0.13
CA ARG A 10 25.53 8.28 0.07
C ARG A 10 25.64 6.85 -0.42
N CYS A 11 26.73 6.55 -1.11
CA CYS A 11 27.12 5.22 -1.51
C CYS A 11 27.14 4.30 -0.29
N SER A 12 26.43 3.18 -0.39
CA SER A 12 26.26 2.25 0.71
C SER A 12 27.53 1.48 1.07
N TYR A 13 28.51 1.49 0.16
CA TYR A 13 29.80 0.85 0.35
C TYR A 13 30.88 1.84 0.85
N CYS A 14 31.14 2.91 0.09
CA CYS A 14 32.24 3.85 0.38
C CYS A 14 31.82 5.15 1.07
N GLY A 15 30.52 5.46 1.17
CA GLY A 15 30.01 6.67 1.85
C GLY A 15 30.04 7.97 1.04
N GLU A 16 30.58 7.94 -0.18
CA GLU A 16 30.63 9.10 -1.10
C GLU A 16 29.23 9.57 -1.51
N ARG A 17 29.06 10.88 -1.78
CA ARG A 17 27.74 11.47 -1.99
C ARG A 17 27.15 11.26 -3.38
N ASP A 18 27.99 11.02 -4.37
CA ASP A 18 27.55 10.91 -5.76
C ASP A 18 27.11 9.48 -6.06
N ILE A 19 25.83 9.21 -5.83
CA ILE A 19 25.19 7.96 -6.24
C ILE A 19 24.82 8.06 -7.72
N ASP A 20 25.36 7.15 -8.52
CA ASP A 20 25.02 6.99 -9.94
C ASP A 20 24.13 5.76 -10.19
N ARG A 21 24.07 4.84 -9.23
CA ARG A 21 23.40 3.54 -9.39
C ARG A 21 22.61 3.15 -8.16
N ILE A 22 21.50 2.47 -8.38
CA ILE A 22 20.66 1.90 -7.34
C ILE A 22 20.51 0.40 -7.56
N CYS A 23 20.36 -0.36 -6.49
CA CYS A 23 20.05 -1.79 -6.64
C CYS A 23 18.64 -1.94 -7.21
N GLY A 24 18.53 -2.42 -8.45
CA GLY A 24 17.25 -2.55 -9.16
C GLY A 24 16.25 -3.48 -8.48
N ASP A 25 16.74 -4.46 -7.72
CA ASP A 25 15.89 -5.39 -6.99
C ASP A 25 15.31 -4.73 -5.72
N CYS A 26 16.15 -4.08 -4.92
CA CYS A 26 15.72 -3.51 -3.63
C CYS A 26 15.04 -2.15 -3.79
N CYS A 27 15.15 -1.51 -4.96
CA CYS A 27 14.46 -0.27 -5.28
C CYS A 27 12.96 -0.48 -5.54
N VAL A 28 12.14 0.53 -5.21
CA VAL A 28 10.75 0.63 -5.67
C VAL A 28 10.63 1.97 -6.38
N LEU A 29 10.12 1.94 -7.61
CA LEU A 29 9.73 3.12 -8.37
C LEU A 29 8.22 3.30 -8.22
N GLY A 30 7.78 4.39 -7.60
CA GLY A 30 6.38 4.81 -7.59
C GLY A 30 5.94 5.34 -8.96
N GLU A 31 4.64 5.41 -9.24
CA GLU A 31 4.12 5.91 -10.53
C GLU A 31 4.45 7.39 -10.73
N ASN A 32 4.63 8.12 -9.63
CA ASN A 32 5.08 9.52 -9.59
C ASN A 32 6.59 9.71 -9.90
N GLY A 33 7.33 8.64 -10.21
CA GLY A 33 8.76 8.70 -10.47
C GLY A 33 9.62 8.75 -9.20
N HIS A 34 9.01 8.63 -8.01
CA HIS A 34 9.75 8.63 -6.75
C HIS A 34 10.32 7.25 -6.45
N TYR A 35 11.60 7.23 -6.09
CA TYR A 35 12.26 6.01 -5.65
C TYR A 35 12.33 5.95 -4.12
N THR A 36 11.81 4.88 -3.53
CA THR A 36 12.14 4.51 -2.14
C THR A 36 13.40 3.63 -2.16
N VAL A 37 14.58 4.26 -2.29
CA VAL A 37 15.85 3.53 -2.44
C VAL A 37 16.37 3.05 -1.10
N THR A 38 16.59 1.74 -0.97
CA THR A 38 17.18 1.15 0.24
C THR A 38 18.68 0.83 0.11
N LYS A 39 19.30 0.92 -1.07
CA LYS A 39 20.77 1.00 -1.27
C LYS A 39 21.17 1.69 -2.58
N GLY A 40 21.95 2.77 -2.48
CA GLY A 40 22.57 3.45 -3.62
C GLY A 40 24.10 3.27 -3.64
N TYR A 41 24.71 3.38 -4.83
CA TYR A 41 26.13 3.16 -5.09
C TYR A 41 26.69 4.19 -6.09
N CYS A 42 27.93 4.65 -5.87
CA CYS A 42 28.61 5.55 -6.81
C CYS A 42 29.16 4.84 -8.06
N SER A 43 29.29 3.50 -8.03
CA SER A 43 29.82 2.73 -9.15
C SER A 43 29.39 1.26 -9.09
N ILE A 44 29.49 0.56 -10.22
CA ILE A 44 29.27 -0.89 -10.28
C ILE A 44 30.28 -1.67 -9.41
N ARG A 45 31.49 -1.13 -9.23
CA ARG A 45 32.51 -1.72 -8.35
C ARG A 45 32.06 -1.69 -6.89
N CYS A 46 31.51 -0.55 -6.43
CA CYS A 46 30.97 -0.44 -5.07
C CYS A 46 29.76 -1.35 -4.85
N GLN A 47 28.88 -1.47 -5.84
CA GLN A 47 27.76 -2.41 -5.77
C GLN A 47 28.23 -3.87 -5.68
N ALA A 48 29.20 -4.27 -6.49
CA ALA A 48 29.77 -5.62 -6.46
C ALA A 48 30.50 -5.91 -5.14
N ALA A 49 31.21 -4.91 -4.60
CA ALA A 49 31.93 -5.03 -3.34
C ALA A 49 31.00 -5.11 -2.11
N ASP A 50 29.85 -4.42 -2.14
CA ASP A 50 28.84 -4.51 -1.08
C ASP A 50 27.96 -5.76 -1.22
N TRP A 51 27.92 -6.42 -2.38
CA TRP A 51 27.01 -7.52 -2.66
C TRP A 51 27.05 -8.66 -1.62
N PRO A 52 28.21 -9.13 -1.14
CA PRO A 52 28.26 -10.16 -0.09
C PRO A 52 27.49 -9.77 1.19
N ASN A 53 27.48 -8.49 1.54
CA ASN A 53 26.78 -7.98 2.72
C ASN A 53 25.32 -7.61 2.42
N HIS A 54 25.05 -7.09 1.23
CA HIS A 54 23.73 -6.62 0.82
C HIS A 54 22.78 -7.75 0.42
N ARG A 55 23.28 -8.84 -0.16
CA ARG A 55 22.49 -9.87 -0.86
C ARG A 55 21.35 -10.42 -0.02
N GLU A 56 21.61 -10.78 1.23
CA GLU A 56 20.58 -11.41 2.08
C GLU A 56 19.49 -10.42 2.49
N ALA A 57 19.86 -9.18 2.85
CA ALA A 57 18.90 -8.11 3.09
C ALA A 57 18.08 -7.77 1.84
N CYS A 58 18.72 -7.77 0.66
CA CYS A 58 18.06 -7.54 -0.62
C CYS A 58 16.98 -8.62 -0.89
N LYS A 59 17.35 -9.90 -0.76
CA LYS A 59 16.43 -11.03 -0.93
C LYS A 59 15.25 -10.96 0.04
N ALA A 60 15.52 -10.68 1.32
CA ALA A 60 14.49 -10.59 2.35
C ALA A 60 13.50 -9.47 2.04
N LEU A 61 13.99 -8.28 1.66
CA LEU A 61 13.13 -7.17 1.24
C LEU A 61 12.30 -7.52 0.00
N ASN A 62 12.90 -8.19 -1.00
CA ASN A 62 12.14 -8.62 -2.18
C ASN A 62 11.04 -9.61 -1.86
N LEU A 63 11.31 -10.54 -0.95
CA LEU A 63 10.30 -11.48 -0.49
C LEU A 63 9.19 -10.75 0.28
N LEU A 64 9.53 -9.74 1.09
CA LEU A 64 8.54 -8.89 1.79
C LEU A 64 7.63 -8.17 0.79
N LYS A 65 8.21 -7.53 -0.24
CA LYS A 65 7.44 -6.85 -1.30
C LYS A 65 6.51 -7.81 -2.03
N ARG A 66 7.01 -8.98 -2.42
CA ARG A 66 6.22 -9.98 -3.15
C ARG A 66 5.08 -10.53 -2.30
N THR A 67 5.31 -10.79 -1.02
CA THR A 67 4.26 -11.26 -0.11
C THR A 67 3.23 -10.18 0.17
N ALA A 68 3.63 -8.92 0.36
CA ALA A 68 2.71 -7.78 0.45
C ALA A 68 1.84 -7.64 -0.81
N MET A 69 2.43 -7.79 -2.00
CA MET A 69 1.71 -7.82 -3.28
C MET A 69 0.68 -8.94 -3.36
N ILE A 70 1.07 -10.15 -2.97
CA ILE A 70 0.19 -11.32 -2.98
C ILE A 70 -0.98 -11.09 -2.03
N MET A 71 -0.72 -10.63 -0.80
CA MET A 71 -1.78 -10.29 0.17
C MET A 71 -2.77 -9.29 -0.43
N PHE A 72 -2.26 -8.16 -0.95
CA PHE A 72 -3.11 -7.15 -1.58
C PHE A 72 -3.93 -7.72 -2.74
N THR A 73 -3.31 -8.53 -3.60
CA THR A 73 -3.99 -9.16 -4.75
C THR A 73 -5.09 -10.12 -4.30
N LEU A 74 -4.84 -10.94 -3.28
CA LEU A 74 -5.86 -11.83 -2.71
C LEU A 74 -7.06 -11.05 -2.18
N PHE A 75 -6.83 -9.89 -1.55
CA PHE A 75 -7.92 -9.04 -1.09
C PHE A 75 -8.67 -8.35 -2.22
N LEU A 76 -7.97 -7.89 -3.25
CA LEU A 76 -8.62 -7.38 -4.45
C LEU A 76 -9.55 -8.43 -5.07
N VAL A 77 -9.14 -9.70 -5.10
CA VAL A 77 -9.98 -10.80 -5.59
C VAL A 77 -11.13 -11.10 -4.63
N ALA A 78 -10.88 -11.16 -3.33
CA ALA A 78 -11.91 -11.41 -2.32
C ALA A 78 -13.01 -10.34 -2.37
N GLU A 79 -12.63 -9.06 -2.39
CA GLU A 79 -13.55 -7.93 -2.51
C GLU A 79 -14.29 -7.93 -3.84
N ASP A 80 -13.65 -8.35 -4.94
CA ASP A 80 -14.34 -8.48 -6.21
C ASP A 80 -15.48 -9.51 -6.16
N GLN A 81 -15.29 -10.61 -5.43
CA GLN A 81 -16.28 -11.67 -5.28
C GLN A 81 -17.33 -11.34 -4.22
N ALA A 82 -16.92 -10.67 -3.14
CA ALA A 82 -17.72 -10.44 -1.94
C ALA A 82 -17.36 -9.09 -1.33
N SER A 83 -17.99 -8.02 -1.83
CA SER A 83 -17.87 -6.69 -1.27
C SER A 83 -19.14 -6.29 -0.52
N CYS A 84 -18.95 -5.47 0.50
CA CYS A 84 -20.03 -4.70 1.08
C CYS A 84 -20.23 -3.38 0.32
N LEU A 85 -19.24 -2.90 -0.44
CA LEU A 85 -19.31 -1.59 -1.12
C LEU A 85 -20.33 -1.59 -2.26
N ASN A 86 -21.26 -0.63 -2.22
CA ASN A 86 -22.15 -0.32 -3.36
C ASN A 86 -21.89 1.09 -3.91
N PRO A 87 -20.76 1.29 -4.61
CA PRO A 87 -20.50 2.55 -5.27
C PRO A 87 -21.44 2.72 -6.47
N THR A 88 -21.94 3.94 -6.64
CA THR A 88 -22.78 4.34 -7.79
C THR A 88 -21.97 5.06 -8.86
N SER A 89 -20.91 5.78 -8.46
CA SER A 89 -20.00 6.46 -9.37
C SER A 89 -18.67 6.75 -8.66
N CYS A 90 -17.57 6.69 -9.40
CA CYS A 90 -16.26 7.13 -8.96
C CYS A 90 -15.71 8.15 -9.96
N TYR A 91 -15.03 9.19 -9.51
CA TYR A 91 -14.42 10.19 -10.37
C TYR A 91 -13.35 10.98 -9.65
N ASP A 92 -12.35 11.45 -10.40
CA ASP A 92 -11.40 12.45 -9.92
C ASP A 92 -12.09 13.83 -9.84
N ALA A 93 -11.93 14.51 -8.72
CA ALA A 93 -12.39 15.87 -8.50
C ALA A 93 -11.24 16.70 -7.94
N GLU A 94 -10.54 17.43 -8.81
CA GLU A 94 -9.35 18.21 -8.44
C GLU A 94 -8.32 17.30 -7.74
N ASP A 95 -8.04 17.57 -6.47
CA ASP A 95 -7.03 16.88 -5.66
C ASP A 95 -7.57 15.68 -4.87
N VAL A 96 -8.83 15.27 -5.10
CA VAL A 96 -9.44 14.14 -4.39
C VAL A 96 -10.09 13.13 -5.32
N PHE A 97 -10.07 11.87 -4.91
CA PHE A 97 -10.83 10.81 -5.58
C PHE A 97 -12.20 10.66 -4.91
N MET A 98 -13.27 10.94 -5.64
CA MET A 98 -14.64 10.90 -5.13
C MET A 98 -15.26 9.52 -5.38
N ILE A 99 -15.83 8.93 -4.32
CA ILE A 99 -16.67 7.74 -4.41
C ILE A 99 -18.07 8.12 -3.95
N ARG A 100 -19.06 8.03 -4.84
CA ARG A 100 -20.48 8.12 -4.45
C ARG A 100 -20.99 6.74 -4.14
N GLU A 101 -21.71 6.61 -3.04
CA GLU A 101 -22.23 5.34 -2.57
C GLU A 101 -23.69 5.43 -2.14
N GLN A 102 -24.40 4.33 -2.31
CA GLN A 102 -25.68 4.12 -1.65
C GLN A 102 -25.46 3.53 -0.26
N SER A 103 -26.39 3.84 0.65
CA SER A 103 -26.36 3.26 1.98
C SER A 103 -26.66 1.77 1.91
N GLN A 104 -25.68 0.95 2.27
CA GLN A 104 -25.82 -0.51 2.36
C GLN A 104 -26.96 -0.92 3.29
N LEU A 105 -27.16 -0.17 4.39
CA LEU A 105 -28.25 -0.43 5.33
C LEU A 105 -29.62 -0.20 4.68
N LEU A 106 -29.75 0.80 3.81
CA LEU A 106 -31.00 1.03 3.08
C LEU A 106 -31.29 -0.13 2.12
N GLU A 107 -30.27 -0.68 1.48
CA GLU A 107 -30.43 -1.83 0.57
C GLU A 107 -30.75 -3.12 1.32
N ALA A 108 -30.08 -3.39 2.44
CA ALA A 108 -30.38 -4.54 3.28
C ALA A 108 -31.82 -4.52 3.79
N MET A 109 -32.35 -3.33 4.15
CA MET A 109 -33.77 -3.16 4.51
C MET A 109 -34.73 -3.41 3.34
N GLN A 110 -34.25 -3.39 2.10
CA GLN A 110 -35.01 -3.74 0.90
C GLN A 110 -34.86 -5.21 0.50
N VAL A 111 -34.41 -6.07 1.42
CA VAL A 111 -34.22 -7.52 1.18
C VAL A 111 -33.16 -7.81 0.11
N LYS A 112 -32.24 -6.86 -0.13
CA LYS A 112 -31.04 -7.12 -0.95
C LYS A 112 -29.95 -7.74 -0.09
N TYR A 113 -29.07 -8.52 -0.72
CA TYR A 113 -27.89 -9.06 -0.04
C TYR A 113 -26.96 -7.94 0.39
N PHE A 114 -26.50 -8.00 1.65
CA PHE A 114 -25.53 -7.05 2.20
C PHE A 114 -24.13 -7.22 1.58
N VAL A 115 -23.78 -8.47 1.24
CA VAL A 115 -22.54 -8.82 0.54
C VAL A 115 -22.90 -9.21 -0.88
N HIS A 116 -22.21 -8.61 -1.85
CA HIS A 116 -22.43 -8.85 -3.27
C HIS A 116 -21.10 -8.70 -4.04
N PRO A 117 -20.99 -9.24 -5.27
CA PRO A 117 -19.81 -8.98 -6.10
C PRO A 117 -19.60 -7.49 -6.30
N TYR A 118 -18.34 -7.05 -6.35
CA TYR A 118 -18.03 -5.64 -6.60
C TYR A 118 -18.58 -5.25 -7.97
N PRO A 119 -19.28 -4.11 -8.11
CA PRO A 119 -19.93 -3.73 -9.36
C PRO A 119 -18.93 -3.18 -10.41
N ARG A 120 -17.91 -3.98 -10.77
CA ARG A 120 -16.82 -3.63 -11.70
C ARG A 120 -17.33 -3.06 -13.02
N HIS A 121 -18.43 -3.59 -13.54
CA HIS A 121 -19.03 -3.12 -14.80
C HIS A 121 -19.39 -1.62 -14.78
N LYS A 122 -19.64 -1.02 -13.61
CA LYS A 122 -19.90 0.42 -13.46
C LYS A 122 -18.62 1.26 -13.50
N PHE A 123 -17.44 0.64 -13.39
CA PHE A 123 -16.13 1.30 -13.27
C PHE A 123 -15.08 0.72 -14.23
N ALA A 124 -15.51 -0.09 -15.20
CA ALA A 124 -14.65 -0.94 -16.03
C ALA A 124 -13.66 -0.16 -16.91
N THR A 125 -13.80 1.16 -17.01
CA THR A 125 -12.94 2.00 -17.83
C THR A 125 -11.58 2.32 -17.20
N ARG A 126 -11.40 2.17 -15.88
CA ARG A 126 -10.13 2.49 -15.20
C ARG A 126 -9.81 1.50 -14.08
N ARG A 127 -8.79 0.66 -14.28
CA ARG A 127 -8.24 -0.26 -13.26
C ARG A 127 -7.91 0.45 -11.94
N ARG A 128 -7.41 1.69 -12.03
CA ARG A 128 -7.08 2.55 -10.90
C ARG A 128 -8.29 2.81 -9.99
N ASP A 129 -9.44 3.13 -10.55
CA ASP A 129 -10.65 3.50 -9.80
C ASP A 129 -11.14 2.33 -8.93
N TRP A 130 -11.10 1.13 -9.49
CA TRP A 130 -11.38 -0.11 -8.77
C TRP A 130 -10.37 -0.33 -7.63
N MET A 131 -9.06 -0.23 -7.91
CA MET A 131 -8.02 -0.42 -6.89
C MET A 131 -8.15 0.57 -5.73
N LEU A 132 -8.46 1.84 -6.03
CA LEU A 132 -8.66 2.89 -5.01
C LEU A 132 -9.89 2.60 -4.14
N GLY A 133 -11.03 2.31 -4.77
CA GLY A 133 -12.27 1.99 -4.05
C GLY A 133 -12.12 0.75 -3.17
N THR A 134 -11.46 -0.29 -3.68
CA THR A 134 -11.21 -1.51 -2.92
C THR A 134 -10.20 -1.29 -1.78
N SER A 135 -9.16 -0.46 -1.98
CA SER A 135 -8.18 -0.14 -0.93
C SER A 135 -8.82 0.52 0.30
N ASP A 136 -9.80 1.42 0.12
CA ASP A 136 -10.53 2.02 1.25
C ASP A 136 -11.31 0.96 2.06
N GLN A 137 -11.92 0.00 1.37
CA GLN A 137 -12.70 -1.04 2.02
C GLN A 137 -11.83 -2.04 2.77
N ILE A 138 -10.75 -2.51 2.14
CA ILE A 138 -9.78 -3.42 2.77
C ILE A 138 -9.27 -2.82 4.08
N ALA A 139 -8.94 -1.52 4.07
CA ALA A 139 -8.41 -0.83 5.24
C ALA A 139 -9.40 -0.75 6.42
N ARG A 140 -10.70 -0.87 6.17
CA ARG A 140 -11.74 -0.82 7.21
C ARG A 140 -12.07 -2.18 7.79
N ASP A 141 -12.25 -3.16 6.91
CA ASP A 141 -12.98 -4.38 7.26
C ASP A 141 -12.09 -5.64 7.19
N LEU A 142 -10.95 -5.58 6.47
CA LEU A 142 -10.10 -6.76 6.26
C LEU A 142 -8.77 -6.74 7.00
N MET A 143 -8.36 -5.65 7.64
CA MET A 143 -7.11 -5.65 8.43
C MET A 143 -7.12 -6.74 9.51
N ASP A 144 -8.27 -6.97 10.14
CA ASP A 144 -8.41 -8.03 11.15
C ASP A 144 -8.42 -9.44 10.50
N GLN A 145 -8.88 -9.55 9.24
CA GLN A 145 -8.85 -10.79 8.45
C GLN A 145 -7.46 -11.13 7.91
N ILE A 146 -6.52 -10.16 7.89
CA ILE A 146 -5.12 -10.40 7.51
C ILE A 146 -4.42 -11.28 8.53
N TYR A 147 -4.93 -11.41 9.76
CA TYR A 147 -4.18 -12.05 10.85
C TYR A 147 -3.65 -13.46 10.51
N PRO A 148 -4.43 -14.40 9.96
CA PRO A 148 -3.91 -15.71 9.59
C PRO A 148 -2.90 -15.64 8.43
N LEU A 149 -3.15 -14.78 7.44
CA LEU A 149 -2.28 -14.61 6.28
C LEU A 149 -0.92 -14.00 6.65
N LYS A 150 -0.89 -12.99 7.54
CA LYS A 150 0.38 -12.40 8.02
C LYS A 150 1.17 -13.39 8.85
N VAL A 151 0.50 -14.20 9.69
CA VAL A 151 1.18 -15.23 10.48
C VAL A 151 1.85 -16.22 9.52
N TRP A 152 1.09 -16.73 8.55
CA TRP A 152 1.60 -17.71 7.59
C TRP A 152 2.71 -17.18 6.68
N LEU A 153 2.56 -15.96 6.11
CA LEU A 153 3.52 -15.42 5.15
C LEU A 153 4.74 -14.76 5.80
N TRP A 154 4.58 -14.15 6.97
CA TRP A 154 5.61 -13.28 7.54
C TRP A 154 6.22 -13.83 8.83
N ASN A 155 5.42 -14.22 9.83
CA ASN A 155 5.95 -14.56 11.16
C ASN A 155 6.89 -15.77 11.13
N ASP A 156 6.55 -16.81 10.40
CA ASP A 156 7.34 -18.05 10.44
C ASP A 156 8.53 -17.99 9.47
N LEU A 157 8.35 -17.35 8.30
CA LEU A 157 9.30 -17.41 7.20
C LEU A 157 10.32 -16.26 7.23
N LEU A 158 9.84 -15.01 7.33
CA LEU A 158 10.59 -13.84 6.86
C LEU A 158 10.93 -12.83 7.97
N CYS A 159 10.03 -12.67 8.94
CA CYS A 159 10.04 -11.59 9.89
C CYS A 159 10.42 -12.09 11.28
N GLU A 160 11.19 -11.27 12.00
CA GLU A 160 11.42 -11.44 13.43
C GLU A 160 10.20 -10.95 14.23
N SER A 161 9.61 -9.82 13.81
CA SER A 161 8.40 -9.28 14.42
C SER A 161 7.51 -8.58 13.40
N VAL A 162 6.20 -8.62 13.66
CA VAL A 162 5.17 -7.91 12.90
C VAL A 162 4.20 -7.28 13.89
N GLU A 163 4.14 -5.96 13.89
CA GLU A 163 3.26 -5.17 14.75
C GLU A 163 2.26 -4.39 13.91
N GLU A 164 1.01 -4.38 14.31
CA GLU A 164 0.02 -3.48 13.73
C GLU A 164 0.12 -2.11 14.40
N VAL A 165 0.24 -1.06 13.59
CA VAL A 165 0.37 0.32 14.07
C VAL A 165 -0.73 1.16 13.45
N SER A 166 -1.38 1.98 14.28
CA SER A 166 -2.38 2.96 13.85
C SER A 166 -1.74 4.35 13.78
N ILE A 167 -1.85 5.01 12.64
CA ILE A 167 -1.30 6.35 12.39
C ILE A 167 -2.37 7.32 11.93
N LEU A 168 -2.12 8.62 12.08
CA LEU A 168 -2.88 9.67 11.42
C LEU A 168 -2.08 10.20 10.23
N VAL A 169 -2.61 10.00 9.03
CA VAL A 169 -1.96 10.45 7.80
C VAL A 169 -2.13 11.95 7.64
N LYS A 170 -1.02 12.67 7.42
CA LYS A 170 -1.01 14.14 7.28
C LYS A 170 -0.69 14.63 5.87
N ASN A 171 -0.05 13.79 5.06
CA ASN A 171 0.53 14.12 3.75
C ASN A 171 -0.08 13.26 2.64
N THR A 172 -1.41 13.27 2.54
CA THR A 172 -2.12 12.61 1.45
C THR A 172 -1.87 13.34 0.14
N TYR A 173 -1.58 12.61 -0.93
CA TYR A 173 -1.42 13.18 -2.26
C TYR A 173 -2.76 13.25 -2.99
N HIS A 174 -3.54 12.18 -2.92
CA HIS A 174 -4.83 12.06 -3.62
C HIS A 174 -5.82 11.27 -2.77
N PRO A 175 -6.34 11.84 -1.66
CA PRO A 175 -7.17 11.11 -0.72
C PRO A 175 -8.53 10.79 -1.31
N ILE A 176 -9.11 9.69 -0.82
CA ILE A 176 -10.47 9.29 -1.15
C ILE A 176 -11.49 10.06 -0.29
N VAL A 177 -12.55 10.54 -0.93
CA VAL A 177 -13.71 11.15 -0.26
C VAL A 177 -14.97 10.40 -0.65
N ARG A 178 -15.66 9.84 0.35
CA ARG A 178 -16.95 9.16 0.17
C ARG A 178 -18.09 10.15 0.29
N SER A 179 -18.97 10.17 -0.69
CA SER A 179 -20.21 10.95 -0.70
C SER A 179 -21.40 10.02 -0.56
N LYS A 180 -22.12 10.16 0.55
CA LYS A 180 -23.32 9.36 0.85
C LYS A 180 -24.56 9.95 0.18
N SER A 181 -25.62 9.15 0.08
CA SER A 181 -26.92 9.56 -0.47
C SER A 181 -27.55 10.76 0.25
N ASN A 182 -27.25 10.98 1.53
CA ASN A 182 -27.71 12.14 2.30
C ASN A 182 -26.83 13.39 2.14
N GLY A 183 -25.92 13.40 1.16
CA GLY A 183 -25.00 14.52 0.89
C GLY A 183 -23.81 14.62 1.84
N ARG A 184 -23.72 13.79 2.90
CA ARG A 184 -22.56 13.79 3.79
C ARG A 184 -21.32 13.31 3.05
N ARG A 185 -20.23 14.06 3.21
CA ARG A 185 -18.91 13.70 2.69
C ARG A 185 -18.00 13.27 3.83
N GLN A 186 -17.17 12.28 3.57
CA GLN A 186 -16.19 11.79 4.53
C GLN A 186 -14.87 11.49 3.84
N SER A 187 -13.81 12.19 4.25
CA SER A 187 -12.45 11.93 3.79
C SER A 187 -11.84 10.76 4.56
N THR A 188 -11.14 9.89 3.84
CA THR A 188 -10.37 8.80 4.43
C THR A 188 -9.13 9.29 5.16
N ALA A 189 -8.64 10.49 4.84
CA ALA A 189 -7.48 11.13 5.49
C ALA A 189 -7.74 11.48 6.97
N LEU A 190 -8.99 11.68 7.35
CA LEU A 190 -9.38 12.08 8.71
C LEU A 190 -9.55 10.90 9.68
N ARG A 191 -9.31 9.67 9.22
CA ARG A 191 -9.47 8.46 10.04
C ARG A 191 -8.10 7.88 10.37
N PRO A 192 -7.94 7.24 11.54
CA PRO A 192 -6.78 6.42 11.80
C PRO A 192 -6.58 5.38 10.69
N HIS A 193 -5.33 5.17 10.32
CA HIS A 193 -4.90 4.24 9.30
C HIS A 193 -4.04 3.16 9.92
N LYS A 194 -4.35 1.90 9.63
CA LYS A 194 -3.59 0.77 10.14
C LYS A 194 -2.58 0.33 9.09
N LEU A 195 -1.35 0.09 9.52
CA LEU A 195 -0.28 -0.52 8.71
C LEU A 195 0.53 -1.49 9.56
N PHE A 196 1.44 -2.23 8.94
CA PHE A 196 2.32 -3.13 9.67
C PHE A 196 3.72 -2.53 9.82
N ARG A 197 4.22 -2.49 11.05
CA ARG A 197 5.65 -2.32 11.32
C ARG A 197 6.29 -3.70 11.37
N VAL A 198 7.16 -3.98 10.43
CA VAL A 198 7.82 -5.28 10.25
C VAL A 198 9.29 -5.15 10.58
N THR A 199 9.82 -6.07 11.39
CA THR A 199 11.27 -6.28 11.55
C THR A 199 11.62 -7.58 10.87
N LEU A 200 12.49 -7.55 9.86
CA LEU A 200 13.01 -8.73 9.18
C LEU A 200 13.99 -9.49 10.09
N LYS A 201 14.22 -10.78 9.82
CA LYS A 201 15.26 -11.57 10.51
C LYS A 201 16.69 -11.03 10.29
N THR A 202 16.88 -10.13 9.32
CA THR A 202 18.12 -9.37 9.13
C THR A 202 18.26 -8.17 10.09
N GLY A 203 17.24 -7.87 10.88
CA GLY A 203 17.13 -6.70 11.76
C GLY A 203 16.62 -5.43 11.07
N ASP A 204 16.46 -5.43 9.74
CA ASP A 204 15.93 -4.28 9.01
C ASP A 204 14.43 -4.07 9.33
N LYS A 205 14.03 -2.81 9.47
CA LYS A 205 12.67 -2.41 9.81
C LYS A 205 11.99 -1.74 8.63
N TYR A 206 10.71 -2.03 8.43
CA TYR A 206 9.88 -1.49 7.36
C TYR A 206 8.46 -1.21 7.85
N ALA A 207 7.84 -0.17 7.30
CA ALA A 207 6.40 -0.02 7.26
C ALA A 207 5.84 -0.71 6.01
N VAL A 208 4.86 -1.58 6.19
CA VAL A 208 4.13 -2.24 5.09
C VAL A 208 2.69 -1.75 5.10
N ASP A 209 2.31 -1.05 4.04
CA ASP A 209 0.98 -0.49 3.83
C ASP A 209 0.38 -1.01 2.51
N ILE A 210 -0.37 -2.10 2.62
CA ILE A 210 -1.06 -2.70 1.47
C ILE A 210 -2.32 -1.91 1.05
N THR A 211 -2.65 -0.82 1.76
CA THR A 211 -3.84 0.00 1.49
C THR A 211 -3.51 1.47 1.29
N GLY A 212 -2.22 1.82 1.16
CA GLY A 212 -1.71 3.20 1.04
C GLY A 212 -2.26 3.94 -0.19
N GLY A 213 -2.70 3.20 -1.21
CA GLY A 213 -3.36 3.75 -2.40
C GLY A 213 -4.53 4.67 -2.08
N ARG A 214 -5.25 4.47 -0.95
CA ARG A 214 -6.34 5.36 -0.52
C ARG A 214 -5.92 6.80 -0.20
N PHE A 215 -4.61 7.04 -0.10
CA PHE A 215 -3.99 8.35 0.11
C PHE A 215 -3.20 8.83 -1.11
N GLY A 216 -3.21 8.06 -2.21
CA GLY A 216 -2.45 8.33 -3.42
C GLY A 216 -0.98 7.90 -3.36
N TRP A 217 -0.64 6.91 -2.52
CA TRP A 217 0.71 6.32 -2.47
C TRP A 217 0.73 4.98 -3.16
N ASP A 218 1.79 4.73 -3.93
CA ASP A 218 1.97 3.46 -4.67
C ASP A 218 2.92 2.51 -3.93
N GLU A 219 3.69 3.04 -2.96
CA GLU A 219 4.68 2.30 -2.21
C GLU A 219 4.02 1.47 -1.12
N TRP A 220 4.13 0.14 -1.24
CA TRP A 220 3.62 -0.77 -0.22
C TRP A 220 4.59 -1.05 0.91
N VAL A 221 5.89 -0.84 0.68
CA VAL A 221 6.94 -1.13 1.65
C VAL A 221 7.88 0.07 1.69
N VAL A 222 7.99 0.69 2.86
CA VAL A 222 8.83 1.86 3.11
C VAL A 222 9.71 1.58 4.31
N ARG A 223 10.94 2.10 4.32
CA ARG A 223 11.88 1.92 5.43
C ARG A 223 11.65 2.96 6.52
#